data_AF-A0AAF0TTE5-F1
#
_entry.id   AF-A0AAF0TTE5-F1
#
_cell.length_a   1.000
_cell.length_b   1.000
_cell.length_c   1.000
_cell.angle_alpha   90.00
_cell.angle_beta   90.00
_cell.angle_gamma   90.00
#
_symmetry.space_group_name_H-M   'P 1'
#
loop_
_entity.id
_entity.type
_entity.pdbx_description
1 polymer ?
#
loop_
_entity_poly.entity_id
_entity_poly.type
_entity_poly.pdbx_seq_one_letter_code
_entity_poly.pdbx_strand_id
1 'polypeptide(L)'
;MERSILEVSFSALRKDAANVLDFMERLKNEEDQKAVDVDLIEKQKLKLTFICTYVHLSYSDLEQFEDIMTRKRQEVENLLQPLLDDDGKDVG
;
A
#
# COMPACT_ATOMS: atom_id res chain seq x y z
N MET A 1 1.86 -23.48 -16.26
CA MET A 1 2.65 -22.68 -17.22
C MET A 1 2.25 -21.22 -17.20
N GLU A 2 0.95 -20.88 -17.23
CA GLU A 2 0.49 -19.47 -17.12
C GLU A 2 0.81 -18.83 -15.76
N ARG A 3 0.61 -19.57 -14.65
CA ARG A 3 0.92 -19.07 -13.29
C ARG A 3 2.39 -18.66 -13.11
N SER A 4 3.33 -19.42 -13.67
CA SER A 4 4.76 -19.13 -13.60
C SER A 4 5.18 -17.93 -14.45
N ILE A 5 4.50 -17.69 -15.58
CA ILE A 5 4.76 -16.52 -16.43
C ILE A 5 4.29 -15.23 -15.71
N LEU A 6 3.15 -15.30 -15.03
CA LEU A 6 2.61 -14.19 -14.25
C LEU A 6 3.50 -13.86 -13.05
N GLU A 7 4.00 -14.86 -12.30
CA GLU A 7 4.93 -14.65 -11.19
C GLU A 7 6.24 -13.96 -11.63
N VAL A 8 6.83 -14.41 -12.74
CA VAL A 8 8.05 -13.80 -13.31
C VAL A 8 7.79 -12.36 -13.76
N SER A 9 6.65 -12.10 -14.40
CA SER A 9 6.27 -10.76 -14.86
C SER A 9 5.98 -9.81 -13.69
N PHE A 10 5.34 -10.30 -12.62
CA PHE A 10 5.07 -9.52 -11.42
C PHE A 10 6.34 -9.18 -10.65
N SER A 11 7.26 -10.14 -10.53
CA SER A 11 8.60 -9.92 -9.97
C SER A 11 9.36 -8.82 -10.72
N ALA A 12 9.34 -8.86 -12.06
CA ALA A 12 9.95 -7.84 -12.90
C ALA A 12 9.31 -6.46 -12.68
N LEU A 13 7.97 -6.38 -12.68
CA LEU A 13 7.24 -5.12 -12.43
C LEU A 13 7.56 -4.52 -11.05
N ARG A 14 7.62 -5.34 -9.99
CA ARG A 14 7.99 -4.88 -8.65
C ARG A 14 9.41 -4.33 -8.60
N LYS A 15 10.35 -4.98 -9.31
CA LYS A 15 11.74 -4.53 -9.42
C LYS A 15 11.84 -3.21 -10.17
N ASP A 16 11.14 -3.08 -11.29
CA ASP A 16 11.12 -1.85 -12.08
C ASP A 16 10.50 -0.69 -11.30
N ALA A 17 9.42 -0.95 -10.55
CA ALA A 17 8.82 0.04 -9.66
C ALA A 17 9.79 0.51 -8.56
N ALA A 18 10.52 -0.42 -7.93
CA ALA A 18 11.52 -0.07 -6.92
C ALA A 18 12.65 0.79 -7.50
N ASN A 19 13.13 0.45 -8.71
CA ASN A 19 14.16 1.23 -9.40
C ASN A 19 13.68 2.67 -9.72
N VAL A 20 12.42 2.82 -10.15
CA VAL A 20 11.84 4.14 -10.46
C VAL A 20 11.66 4.97 -9.19
N LEU A 21 11.24 4.37 -8.07
CA LEU A 21 11.13 5.07 -6.78
C LEU A 21 12.49 5.55 -6.27
N ASP A 22 13.52 4.71 -6.35
CA ASP A 22 14.89 5.05 -5.98
C ASP A 22 15.44 6.18 -6.86
N PHE A 23 15.19 6.13 -8.17
CA PHE A 23 15.55 7.21 -9.10
C PHE A 23 14.86 8.54 -8.75
N MET A 24 13.56 8.52 -8.46
CA MET A 24 12.81 9.71 -8.02
C MET A 24 13.35 10.30 -6.71
N GLU A 25 13.81 9.45 -5.81
CA GLU A 25 14.40 9.88 -4.54
C GLU A 25 15.76 10.55 -4.73
N ARG A 26 16.60 10.00 -5.61
CA ARG A 26 17.87 10.62 -5.99
C ARG A 26 17.66 11.96 -6.68
N LEU A 27 16.68 12.07 -7.58
CA LEU A 27 16.31 13.33 -8.23
C LEU A 27 15.89 14.42 -7.23
N LYS A 28 15.20 14.05 -6.15
CA LYS A 28 14.81 14.97 -5.08
C LYS A 28 16.00 15.49 -4.27
N ASN A 29 17.14 14.80 -4.30
CA ASN A 29 18.29 15.06 -3.46
C ASN A 29 19.54 15.56 -4.22
N GLU A 30 19.49 15.70 -5.56
CA GLU A 30 20.60 16.26 -6.35
C GLU A 30 20.77 17.77 -6.10
N GLU A 31 22.02 18.25 -5.97
CA GLU A 31 22.37 19.66 -5.74
C GLU A 31 22.08 20.58 -6.95
N ASP A 32 22.09 20.03 -8.17
CA ASP A 32 21.89 20.77 -9.43
C ASP A 32 20.43 20.75 -9.92
N GLN A 33 19.47 20.89 -8.99
CA GLN A 33 18.04 20.81 -9.29
C GLN A 33 17.60 21.82 -10.36
N LYS A 34 17.57 21.38 -11.61
CA LYS A 34 16.66 21.93 -12.62
C LYS A 34 15.27 21.82 -12.02
N ALA A 35 14.58 22.94 -11.78
CA ALA A 35 13.30 23.02 -11.04
C ALA A 35 12.45 21.76 -11.14
N VAL A 36 12.72 20.79 -10.26
CA VAL A 36 12.04 19.52 -10.23
C VAL A 36 10.82 19.78 -9.37
N ASP A 37 9.65 19.62 -9.97
CA ASP A 37 8.39 19.75 -9.27
C ASP A 37 8.27 18.60 -8.27
N VAL A 38 8.56 18.90 -7.00
CA VAL A 38 8.51 17.93 -5.89
C VAL A 38 7.11 17.34 -5.76
N ASP A 39 6.05 18.13 -6.00
CA ASP A 39 4.67 17.64 -5.96
C ASP A 39 4.41 16.63 -7.08
N LEU A 40 4.99 16.87 -8.27
CA LEU A 40 4.91 15.92 -9.38
C LEU A 40 5.63 14.61 -9.04
N ILE A 41 6.80 14.66 -8.38
CA ILE A 41 7.52 13.47 -7.93
C ILE A 41 6.68 12.68 -6.91
N GLU A 42 6.18 13.32 -5.87
CA GLU A 42 5.37 12.65 -4.85
C GLU A 42 4.09 12.05 -5.46
N LYS A 43 3.46 12.75 -6.41
CA LYS A 43 2.31 12.23 -7.17
C LYS A 43 2.67 11.01 -8.01
N GLN A 44 3.86 10.95 -8.59
CA GLN A 44 4.33 9.79 -9.35
C GLN A 44 4.67 8.61 -8.44
N LYS A 45 5.31 8.84 -7.29
CA LYS A 45 5.52 7.82 -6.25
C LYS A 45 4.19 7.20 -5.82
N LEU A 46 3.19 8.04 -5.50
CA LEU A 46 1.85 7.58 -5.08
C LEU A 46 1.17 6.72 -6.15
N LYS A 47 1.20 7.14 -7.42
CA LYS A 47 0.62 6.37 -8.55
C LYS A 47 1.30 5.01 -8.70
N LEU A 48 2.62 4.97 -8.59
CA LEU A 48 3.39 3.75 -8.75
C LEU A 48 3.12 2.77 -7.60
N THR A 49 3.10 3.26 -6.36
CA THR A 49 2.68 2.47 -5.20
C THR A 49 1.28 1.91 -5.38
N PHE A 50 0.32 2.74 -5.81
CA PHE A 50 -1.06 2.31 -6.05
C PHE A 50 -1.15 1.20 -7.09
N ILE A 51 -0.46 1.33 -8.24
CA ILE A 51 -0.44 0.29 -9.28
C ILE A 51 0.16 -1.00 -8.73
N CYS A 52 1.29 -0.93 -8.02
CA CYS A 52 1.91 -2.12 -7.43
C CYS A 52 0.99 -2.82 -6.43
N THR A 53 0.32 -2.07 -5.56
CA THR A 53 -0.64 -2.61 -4.59
C THR A 53 -1.84 -3.23 -5.30
N TYR A 54 -2.43 -2.53 -6.28
CA TYR A 54 -3.58 -3.03 -7.04
C TYR A 54 -3.26 -4.34 -7.77
N VAL A 55 -2.11 -4.38 -8.45
CA VAL A 55 -1.61 -5.59 -9.10
C VAL A 55 -1.38 -6.69 -8.07
N HIS A 56 -0.70 -6.39 -6.96
CA HIS A 56 -0.45 -7.38 -5.90
C HIS A 56 -1.75 -7.99 -5.36
N LEU A 57 -2.78 -7.17 -5.13
CA LEU A 57 -4.10 -7.63 -4.69
C LEU A 57 -4.83 -8.44 -5.76
N SER A 58 -4.76 -8.02 -7.02
CA SER A 58 -5.42 -8.71 -8.15
C SER A 58 -4.86 -10.10 -8.41
N TYR A 59 -3.60 -10.35 -8.03
CA TYR A 59 -2.91 -11.63 -8.20
C TYR A 59 -2.71 -12.41 -6.89
N SER A 60 -3.08 -11.82 -5.74
CA SER A 60 -3.14 -12.56 -4.48
C SER A 60 -4.39 -13.46 -4.48
N ASP A 61 -4.31 -14.61 -3.83
CA ASP A 61 -5.49 -15.43 -3.58
C ASP A 61 -6.43 -14.60 -2.69
N LEU A 62 -7.45 -14.00 -3.32
CA LEU A 62 -8.36 -13.04 -2.68
C LEU A 62 -9.07 -13.64 -1.46
N GLU A 63 -9.14 -14.96 -1.36
CA GLU A 63 -9.69 -15.68 -0.21
C GLU A 63 -8.85 -15.44 1.06
N GLN A 64 -7.52 -15.53 0.98
CA GLN A 64 -6.65 -15.19 2.12
C GLN A 64 -6.65 -13.69 2.40
N PHE A 65 -6.80 -12.86 1.38
CA PHE A 65 -6.90 -11.40 1.55
C PHE A 65 -8.18 -11.01 2.29
N GLU A 66 -9.33 -11.55 1.88
CA GLU A 66 -10.62 -11.34 2.55
C GLU A 66 -10.59 -11.87 3.99
N ASP A 67 -9.99 -13.04 4.24
CA ASP A 67 -9.84 -13.58 5.60
C ASP A 67 -8.97 -12.65 6.48
N ILE A 68 -7.84 -12.16 5.96
CA ILE A 68 -6.95 -11.24 6.68
C ILE A 68 -7.65 -9.91 6.96
N MET A 69 -8.33 -9.34 5.97
CA MET A 69 -9.03 -8.06 6.10
C MET A 69 -10.23 -8.16 7.05
N THR A 70 -10.96 -9.27 7.00
CA THR A 70 -12.06 -9.58 7.93
C THR A 70 -11.54 -9.70 9.36
N ARG A 71 -10.43 -10.42 9.58
CA ARG A 71 -9.81 -10.50 10.90
C ARG A 71 -9.34 -9.13 11.40
N LYS A 72 -8.73 -8.32 10.55
CA LYS A 72 -8.27 -6.97 10.91
C LYS A 72 -9.42 -6.04 11.26
N ARG A 73 -10.54 -6.13 10.52
CA ARG A 73 -11.78 -5.42 10.87
C ARG A 73 -12.27 -5.79 12.26
N GLN A 74 -12.32 -7.08 12.57
CA GLN A 74 -12.76 -7.55 13.89
C GLN A 74 -11.84 -7.08 15.02
N GLU A 75 -10.52 -7.10 14.81
CA GLU A 75 -9.55 -6.56 15.77
C GLU A 75 -9.81 -5.07 16.05
N VAL A 76 -10.10 -4.27 15.00
CA VAL A 76 -10.46 -2.85 15.15
C VAL A 76 -11.79 -2.67 15.87
N GLU A 77 -12.83 -3.43 15.51
CA GLU A 77 -14.14 -3.37 16.17
C GLU A 77 -14.04 -3.69 17.66
N ASN A 78 -13.29 -4.72 18.04
CA ASN A 78 -13.08 -5.09 19.44
C ASN A 78 -12.32 -4.02 20.24
N LEU A 79 -11.44 -3.27 19.60
CA LEU A 79 -10.72 -2.16 20.24
C LEU A 79 -11.62 -0.92 20.40
N LEU A 80 -12.53 -0.70 19.45
CA LEU A 80 -13.47 0.42 19.49
C LEU A 80 -14.65 0.16 20.42
N GLN A 81 -15.08 -1.09 20.58
CA GLN A 81 -16.28 -1.44 21.34
C GLN A 81 -16.26 -0.91 22.79
N PRO A 82 -15.17 -1.05 23.57
CA PRO A 82 -15.10 -0.48 24.93
C PRO A 82 -15.15 1.06 24.96
N LEU A 83 -14.73 1.74 23.89
CA LEU A 83 -14.79 3.20 23.78
C LEU A 83 -16.22 3.69 23.47
N LEU A 84 -17.04 2.82 22.86
CA LEU A 84 -18.45 3.08 22.56
C LEU A 84 -19.36 2.67 23.73
N ASP A 85 -18.92 1.71 24.54
CA ASP A 85 -19.67 1.19 25.69
C ASP A 85 -19.53 2.04 26.98
N ASP A 86 -18.71 3.10 26.99
CA ASP A 86 -18.46 3.97 28.16
C ASP A 86 -19.57 5.01 28.43
N ASP A 87 -20.62 5.07 27.59
CA ASP A 87 -21.66 6.11 27.68
C ASP A 87 -22.82 5.74 28.64
N GLY A 88 -22.56 5.05 29.76
CA GLY A 88 -23.68 4.51 30.55
C GLY A 88 -23.46 3.90 31.93
N LYS A 89 -22.38 4.20 32.67
CA LYS A 89 -22.33 3.88 34.11
C LYS A 89 -22.08 5.09 34.98
N ASP A 90 -23.06 5.99 35.00
CA ASP A 90 -23.31 6.83 36.17
C ASP A 90 -23.81 5.92 37.30
N VAL A 91 -23.06 5.92 38.39
CA VAL A 91 -23.26 5.07 39.57
C VAL A 91 -24.25 5.80 40.47
N GLY A 92 -25.48 5.29 40.54
CA GLY A 92 -26.45 5.69 41.57
C GLY A 92 -26.08 5.18 42.96
#